data_AF-A0A0K0PWL7-F1
#
_entry.id   AF-A0A0K0PWL7-F1
#
_cell.length_a   1.000
_cell.length_b   1.000
_cell.length_c   1.000
_cell.angle_alpha   90.00
_cell.angle_beta   90.00
_cell.angle_gamma   90.00
#
_symmetry.space_group_name_H-M   'P 1'
#
loop_
_entity.id
_entity.type
_entity.pdbx_description
1 polymer ?
#
loop_
_entity_poly.entity_id
_entity_poly.type
_entity_poly.pdbx_seq_one_letter_code
_entity_poly.pdbx_strand_id
1 'polypeptide(L)'
;VHTLEHLLATYLRDEIKGIIDISPMGCRTGFYLILWNEHEPEEIALALEKTLKRILETTEVPAVTALECGNYKDHSLFSAQEYVKIV
;
A
#
# COMPACT_ATOMS: atom_id res chain seq x y z
N VAL A 1 0.55 0.40 9.54
CA VAL A 1 -0.55 -0.16 8.72
C VAL A 1 -1.23 0.93 7.91
N HIS A 2 -1.86 1.94 8.54
CA HIS A 2 -2.55 3.02 7.83
C HIS A 2 -1.70 3.77 6.78
N THR A 3 -0.44 4.14 7.11
CA THR A 3 0.47 4.69 6.10
C THR A 3 0.74 3.74 4.93
N LEU A 4 0.85 2.43 5.18
CA LEU A 4 1.04 1.45 4.10
C LEU A 4 -0.21 1.32 3.24
N GLU A 5 -1.41 1.41 3.81
CA GLU A 5 -2.67 1.46 3.04
C GLU A 5 -2.64 2.58 2.00
N HIS A 6 -2.34 3.81 2.42
CA HIS A 6 -2.25 4.97 1.51
C HIS A 6 -1.21 4.75 0.39
N LEU A 7 -0.01 4.28 0.76
CA LEU A 7 1.08 4.10 -0.20
C LEU A 7 0.82 2.94 -1.17
N LEU A 8 0.34 1.81 -0.67
CA LEU A 8 -0.02 0.65 -1.50
C LEU A 8 -1.19 0.98 -2.42
N ALA A 9 -2.23 1.65 -1.92
CA ALA A 9 -3.35 2.10 -2.73
C ALA A 9 -2.92 3.06 -3.84
N THR A 10 -1.94 3.93 -3.57
CA THR A 10 -1.44 4.88 -4.56
C THR A 10 -0.57 4.20 -5.61
N TYR A 11 0.44 3.43 -5.19
CA TYR A 11 1.50 2.96 -6.07
C TYR A 11 1.19 1.64 -6.77
N LEU A 12 0.45 0.72 -6.13
CA LEU A 12 0.14 -0.57 -6.75
C LEU A 12 -0.73 -0.42 -8.01
N ARG A 13 -1.52 0.65 -8.08
CA ARG A 13 -2.34 1.01 -9.26
C ARG A 13 -1.51 1.46 -10.47
N ASP A 14 -0.26 1.86 -10.26
CA ASP A 14 0.67 2.16 -11.36
C ASP A 14 1.25 0.86 -11.97
N GLU A 15 1.32 -0.22 -11.17
CA GLU A 15 1.90 -1.50 -11.58
C GLU A 15 0.86 -2.49 -12.13
N ILE A 16 -0.35 -2.52 -11.57
CA ILE A 16 -1.40 -3.47 -11.97
C ILE A 16 -2.71 -2.74 -12.27
N LYS A 17 -3.30 -3.08 -13.42
CA LYS A 17 -4.61 -2.58 -13.82
C LYS A 17 -5.74 -3.41 -13.21
N GLY A 18 -6.88 -2.76 -12.97
CA GLY A 18 -8.08 -3.44 -12.51
C GLY A 18 -8.14 -3.69 -11.00
N ILE A 19 -7.30 -3.03 -10.20
CA ILE A 19 -7.43 -3.01 -8.74
C ILE A 19 -8.78 -2.38 -8.37
N ILE A 20 -9.61 -3.17 -7.68
CA ILE A 20 -10.86 -2.72 -7.06
C ILE A 20 -10.52 -2.07 -5.72
N ASP A 21 -9.81 -2.80 -4.86
CA ASP A 21 -9.54 -2.38 -3.49
C ASP A 21 -8.24 -2.96 -2.94
N ILE A 22 -7.61 -2.23 -2.04
CA ILE A 22 -6.53 -2.73 -1.18
C ILE A 22 -6.73 -2.21 0.24
N SER A 23 -7.04 -3.12 1.15
CA SER A 23 -7.48 -2.78 2.50
C SER A 23 -6.68 -3.53 3.57
N PRO A 24 -6.39 -2.89 4.72
CA PRO A 24 -5.71 -3.55 5.82
C PRO A 24 -6.60 -4.62 6.46
N MET A 25 -5.99 -5.75 6.84
CA MET A 25 -6.68 -6.76 7.64
C MET A 25 -6.92 -6.23 9.06
N GLY A 26 -8.08 -6.56 9.66
CA GLY A 26 -8.41 -6.16 11.03
C GLY A 26 -7.47 -6.71 12.11
N CYS A 27 -6.85 -7.88 11.87
CA CYS A 27 -5.79 -8.43 12.73
C CYS A 27 -4.43 -7.71 12.59
N ARG A 28 -4.30 -6.80 11.62
CA ARG A 28 -3.09 -5.99 11.35
C ARG A 28 -1.85 -6.78 10.94
N THR A 29 -2.02 -7.97 10.36
CA THR A 29 -0.91 -8.82 9.89
C THR A 29 -0.72 -8.80 8.37
N GLY A 30 -1.55 -8.07 7.62
CA GLY A 30 -1.47 -8.02 6.17
C GLY A 30 -2.55 -7.14 5.55
N PHE A 31 -2.70 -7.26 4.24
CA PHE A 31 -3.68 -6.54 3.41
C PHE A 31 -4.44 -7.52 2.53
N TYR A 32 -5.70 -7.21 2.25
CA TYR A 32 -6.46 -7.84 1.18
C TYR A 32 -6.31 -7.00 -0.09
N LEU A 33 -6.16 -7.68 -1.23
CA LEU A 33 -6.14 -7.07 -2.56
C LEU A 33 -7.26 -7.72 -3.39
N ILE A 34 -8.11 -6.89 -3.97
CA ILE A 34 -9.21 -7.33 -4.83
C ILE A 34 -9.00 -6.71 -6.21
N LEU A 35 -8.99 -7.54 -7.26
CA LEU A 35 -8.84 -7.10 -8.64
C LEU A 35 -9.88 -7.77 -9.55
N TRP A 36 -10.13 -7.17 -10.71
CA TRP A 36 -10.88 -7.80 -11.79
C TRP A 36 -10.04 -8.86 -12.52
N ASN A 37 -10.71 -9.92 -12.98
CA ASN A 37 -10.15 -11.03 -13.75
C ASN A 37 -9.15 -11.91 -12.97
N GLU A 38 -8.61 -12.91 -13.66
CA GLU A 38 -7.57 -13.80 -13.15
C GLU A 38 -6.19 -13.20 -13.44
N HIS A 39 -5.29 -13.30 -12.45
CA HIS A 39 -3.91 -12.84 -12.54
C HIS A 39 -3.02 -13.93 -11.96
N GLU A 40 -1.85 -14.12 -12.56
CA GLU A 40 -0.88 -15.07 -12.03
C GLU A 40 -0.27 -14.54 -10.73
N PRO A 41 -0.10 -15.39 -9.68
CA PRO A 41 0.48 -14.93 -8.42
C PRO A 41 1.86 -14.29 -8.56
N GLU A 42 2.66 -14.73 -9.54
CA GLU A 42 3.99 -14.16 -9.82
C GLU A 42 3.91 -12.72 -10.32
N GLU A 43 2.92 -12.38 -11.15
CA GLU A 43 2.68 -11.00 -11.60
C GLU A 43 2.37 -10.08 -10.42
N ILE A 44 1.51 -10.54 -9.51
CA ILE A 44 1.13 -9.80 -8.31
C ILE A 44 2.34 -9.61 -7.37
N ALA A 45 3.16 -10.65 -7.20
CA ALA A 45 4.35 -10.59 -6.38
C ALA A 45 5.37 -9.57 -6.93
N LEU A 46 5.62 -9.55 -8.25
CA LEU A 46 6.53 -8.61 -8.88
C LEU A 46 6.07 -7.15 -8.76
N ALA A 47 4.77 -6.91 -8.94
CA ALA A 47 4.18 -5.58 -8.76
C ALA A 47 4.27 -5.10 -7.31
N LEU A 48 3.99 -5.99 -6.35
CA LEU A 48 4.14 -5.69 -4.93
C LEU A 48 5.61 -5.37 -4.61
N GLU A 49 6.56 -6.17 -5.08
CA GLU A 49 7.99 -5.94 -4.85
C GLU A 49 8.45 -4.55 -5.33
N LYS A 50 8.06 -4.16 -6.56
CA LYS A 50 8.36 -2.81 -7.09
C LYS A 50 7.72 -1.71 -6.25
N THR A 51 6.47 -1.90 -5.86
CA THR A 51 5.74 -0.96 -5.00
C THR A 51 6.44 -0.78 -3.65
N LEU A 52 6.86 -1.88 -3.02
CA LEU A 52 7.59 -1.87 -1.76
C LEU A 52 8.93 -1.12 -1.91
N LYS A 53 9.68 -1.36 -2.99
CA LYS A 53 10.92 -0.61 -3.28
C LYS A 53 10.65 0.90 -3.41
N ARG A 54 9.58 1.29 -4.10
CA ARG A 54 9.17 2.70 -4.23
C ARG A 54 8.81 3.33 -2.87
N ILE A 55 8.18 2.57 -1.97
CA ILE A 55 7.87 3.04 -0.61
C ILE A 55 9.14 3.39 0.17
N LEU A 56 10.24 2.65 -0.01
CA LEU A 56 11.52 2.94 0.64
C LEU A 56 12.14 4.28 0.19
N GLU A 57 11.83 4.74 -1.02
CA GLU A 57 12.32 6.01 -1.57
C GLU A 57 11.36 7.19 -1.33
N THR A 58 10.17 6.90 -0.81
CA THR A 58 9.12 7.90 -0.60
C THR A 58 9.48 8.86 0.54
N THR A 59 9.24 10.15 0.33
CA THR A 59 9.50 11.22 1.32
C THR A 59 8.25 11.78 1.96
N GLU A 60 7.07 11.54 1.38
CA GLU A 60 5.78 12.02 1.88
C GLU A 60 4.66 11.01 1.64
N VAL A 61 3.66 11.00 2.52
CA VAL A 61 2.50 10.12 2.40
C VAL A 61 1.39 10.88 1.68
N PRO A 62 0.83 10.34 0.59
CA PRO A 62 -0.24 11.00 -0.15
C PRO A 62 -1.53 11.06 0.67
N ALA A 63 -2.35 12.09 0.41
CA ALA A 63 -3.70 12.25 0.97
C ALA A 63 -3.76 12.30 2.52
N VAL A 64 -2.72 12.80 3.19
CA VAL A 64 -2.70 12.98 4.65
C VAL A 64 -3.18 14.38 5.04
N THR A 65 -4.47 14.63 4.82
CA THR A 65 -5.13 15.88 5.21
C THR A 65 -6.48 15.60 5.86
N ALA A 66 -7.01 16.56 6.61
CA ALA A 66 -8.33 16.44 7.25
C ALA A 66 -9.49 16.29 6.24
N LEU A 67 -9.28 16.64 4.98
CA LEU A 67 -10.27 16.50 3.92
C LEU A 67 -10.25 15.09 3.29
N GLU A 68 -9.08 14.47 3.21
CA GLU A 68 -8.85 13.27 2.42
C GLU A 68 -8.69 12.00 3.27
N CYS A 69 -8.37 12.14 4.56
CA CYS A 69 -8.14 11.02 5.46
C CYS A 69 -8.92 11.17 6.78
N GLY A 70 -9.75 10.17 7.08
CA GLY A 70 -10.60 10.14 8.28
C GLY A 70 -9.81 10.11 9.60
N ASN A 71 -8.52 9.75 9.56
CA ASN A 71 -7.62 9.82 10.71
C ASN A 71 -6.22 10.32 10.31
N TYR A 72 -6.14 11.47 9.65
CA TYR A 72 -4.91 12.05 9.09
C TYR A 72 -3.76 12.27 10.09
N LYS A 73 -4.01 12.18 11.40
CA LYS A 73 -2.97 12.29 12.43
C LYS A 73 -2.27 10.97 12.74
N ASP A 74 -2.83 9.84 12.31
CA ASP A 74 -2.33 8.49 12.59
C ASP A 74 -1.50 7.94 11.43
N HIS A 75 -0.36 8.60 11.16
CA HIS A 75 0.58 8.17 10.13
C HIS A 75 2.02 8.17 10.65
N SER A 76 2.80 7.22 10.13
CA SER A 76 4.26 7.16 10.33
C SER A 76 4.90 6.58 9.07
N LEU A 77 5.51 7.45 8.26
CA LEU A 77 6.29 7.04 7.08
C LEU A 77 7.51 6.21 7.49
N PHE A 78 8.20 6.63 8.55
CA PHE A 78 9.32 5.90 9.12
C PHE A 78 8.93 4.46 9.45
N SER A 79 7.88 4.26 10.24
CA SER A 79 7.45 2.91 10.62
C SER A 79 7.00 2.09 9.41
N ALA A 80 6.30 2.70 8.45
CA ALA A 80 5.92 2.01 7.21
C ALA A 80 7.15 1.48 6.47
N GLN A 81 8.19 2.30 6.30
CA GLN A 81 9.43 1.90 5.64
C GLN A 81 10.19 0.81 6.41
N GLU A 82 10.22 0.86 7.75
CA GLU A 82 10.83 -0.21 8.55
C GLU A 82 10.11 -1.55 8.37
N TYR A 83 8.77 -1.54 8.28
CA TYR A 83 8.02 -2.76 7.96
C TYR A 83 8.27 -3.27 6.55
N VAL A 84 8.43 -2.37 5.57
CA VAL A 84 8.76 -2.78 4.20
C VAL A 84 10.12 -3.48 4.12
N LYS A 85 11.12 -3.06 4.90
CA LYS A 85 12.48 -3.66 4.89
C LYS A 85 12.53 -5.12 5.34
N ILE A 86 11.51 -5.61 6.05
CA ILE A 86 11.48 -6.97 6.60
C ILE A 86 10.55 -7.91 5.82
N VAL A 87 9.95 -7.42 4.72
CA VAL A 87 9.15 -8.19 3.76
C VAL A 87 10.03 -8.52 2.56
#